data_AF-A0A2Z5UHK9-F1
#
_entry.id   AF-A0A2Z5UHK9-F1
#
_cell.length_a   1.000
_cell.length_b   1.000
_cell.length_c   1.000
_cell.angle_alpha   90.00
_cell.angle_beta   90.00
_cell.angle_gamma   90.00
#
_symmetry.space_group_name_H-M   'P 1'
#
loop_
_entity.id
_entity.type
_entity.pdbx_description
1 polymer ?
#
loop_
_entity_poly.entity_id
_entity_poly.type
_entity_poly.pdbx_seq_one_letter_code
_entity_poly.pdbx_strand_id
1 'polypeptide(L)'
;MNEVELAALMFAGAMLLCIALALAIWRARRPVTSPPAPRAPRETRRPKLPRKTPEVADVEIAPARLARVSGKAPLEPPRDLMPDGSFETETPVEAIADATAPEAASQTRRAEAEKIAAEALVDAGAAAVTLRLVPQIPPRDAISTRSWLGGRPRLATGMAWPLIDDQPADFLAQIGCADLPRDLWGGLGPRHGALAFFIHRHRPEVRVLHVGEPGAPLAPPYALNLGEGWFGPYGDLAGGDLASFAVRAFPQWPVDLVEAGVGDPLASDMADDLDTQGYDIADPAFHPFDWGSLTAMAAILESRLGRLLTEPAADCDAASADVIARCVAINREARGRAAEIVGIIHDSAVRDPFSPGDATAVMAALHAIPWAVIARKTAADGSETFELETLPLTTHRADADLWVGDYRTMLFDRAKHAWCADPANLSAPARAYFEPLWQRLAAREMASVGGERDGEPILLALPTSGLMSRRFGDGQALLVTIDKADLAIGDFAKARAQLGSVS
;
A
#
# COMPACT_ATOMS: atom_id res chain seq x y z
N MET A 1 -61.29 5.92 -47.91
CA MET A 1 -60.54 6.73 -46.94
C MET A 1 -60.03 7.94 -47.68
N ASN A 2 -60.51 9.13 -47.33
CA ASN A 2 -60.12 10.37 -48.01
C ASN A 2 -58.66 10.71 -47.67
N GLU A 3 -57.95 11.41 -48.56
CA GLU A 3 -56.55 11.83 -48.33
C GLU A 3 -56.37 12.59 -47.01
N VAL A 4 -57.41 13.31 -46.57
CA VAL A 4 -57.46 14.00 -45.28
C VAL A 4 -57.44 13.03 -44.09
N GLU A 5 -58.10 11.88 -44.20
CA GLU A 5 -58.10 10.84 -43.15
C GLU A 5 -56.75 10.14 -43.08
N LEU A 6 -56.10 9.91 -44.23
CA LEU A 6 -54.76 9.32 -44.28
C LEU A 6 -53.70 10.27 -43.68
N ALA A 7 -53.79 11.56 -43.99
CA ALA A 7 -52.92 12.60 -43.43
C ALA A 7 -53.12 12.74 -41.92
N ALA A 8 -54.37 12.69 -41.44
CA ALA A 8 -54.67 12.72 -40.00
C ALA A 8 -54.11 11.48 -39.27
N LEU A 9 -54.20 10.29 -39.88
CA LEU A 9 -53.64 9.05 -39.32
C LEU A 9 -52.11 9.08 -39.27
N MET A 10 -51.45 9.59 -40.30
CA MET A 10 -50.00 9.77 -40.31
C MET A 10 -49.54 10.79 -39.26
N PHE A 11 -50.26 11.90 -39.11
CA PHE A 11 -49.94 12.91 -38.09
C PHE A 11 -50.11 12.36 -36.67
N ALA A 12 -51.18 11.60 -36.43
CA ALA A 12 -51.39 10.92 -35.15
C ALA A 12 -50.28 9.89 -34.86
N GLY A 13 -49.84 9.14 -35.87
CA GLY A 13 -48.72 8.21 -35.75
C GLY A 13 -47.40 8.90 -35.42
N ALA A 14 -47.09 10.01 -36.09
CA ALA A 14 -45.88 10.80 -35.83
C ALA A 14 -45.91 11.41 -34.42
N MET A 15 -47.05 11.90 -33.96
CA MET A 15 -47.21 12.43 -32.60
C MET A 15 -47.00 11.35 -31.53
N LEU A 16 -47.56 10.15 -31.74
CA LEU A 16 -47.36 9.02 -30.83
C LEU A 16 -45.90 8.58 -30.77
N LEU A 17 -45.20 8.58 -31.91
CA LEU A 17 -43.77 8.27 -31.96
C LEU A 17 -42.94 9.30 -31.18
N CYS A 18 -43.23 10.59 -31.36
CA CYS A 18 -42.56 11.66 -30.61
C CYS A 18 -42.82 11.55 -29.09
N ILE A 19 -44.06 11.24 -28.68
CA ILE A 19 -44.38 11.02 -27.26
C ILE A 19 -43.63 9.79 -26.71
N ALA A 20 -43.57 8.69 -27.47
CA ALA A 20 -42.84 7.50 -27.06
C ALA A 20 -41.33 7.77 -26.91
N LEU A 21 -40.75 8.56 -27.82
CA LEU A 21 -39.34 8.96 -27.75
C LEU A 21 -39.08 9.86 -26.53
N ALA A 22 -39.96 10.82 -26.28
CA ALA A 22 -39.86 11.70 -25.11
C ALA A 22 -39.99 10.91 -23.79
N LEU A 23 -40.90 9.92 -23.73
CA LEU A 23 -41.05 9.02 -22.59
C LEU A 23 -39.84 8.11 -22.39
N ALA A 24 -39.22 7.63 -23.48
CA ALA A 24 -38.00 6.83 -23.41
C ALA A 24 -36.82 7.65 -22.87
N ILE A 25 -36.63 8.87 -23.37
CA ILE A 25 -35.59 9.80 -22.88
C ILE A 25 -35.85 10.18 -21.42
N TRP A 26 -37.10 10.45 -21.06
CA TRP A 26 -37.47 10.76 -19.68
C TRP A 26 -37.27 9.57 -18.72
N ARG A 27 -37.56 8.34 -19.17
CA ARG A 27 -37.26 7.12 -18.39
C ARG A 27 -35.75 6.88 -18.25
N ALA A 28 -34.97 7.11 -19.31
CA ALA A 28 -33.52 6.97 -19.27
C ALA A 28 -32.85 8.01 -18.35
N ARG A 29 -33.48 9.18 -18.18
CA ARG A 29 -33.01 10.26 -17.30
C ARG A 29 -33.58 10.23 -15.88
N ARG A 30 -34.47 9.28 -15.55
CA ARG A 30 -34.90 9.11 -14.16
C ARG A 30 -33.79 8.41 -13.38
N PRO A 31 -33.29 9.00 -12.27
CA PRO A 31 -32.46 8.25 -11.35
C PRO A 31 -33.26 7.05 -10.84
N VAL A 32 -32.65 5.86 -10.93
CA VAL A 32 -33.22 4.63 -10.40
C VAL A 32 -33.43 4.84 -8.91
N THR A 33 -34.69 4.81 -8.49
CA THR A 33 -35.06 4.77 -7.08
C THR A 33 -34.78 3.34 -6.61
N SER A 34 -33.68 3.17 -5.88
CA SER A 34 -33.39 1.92 -5.18
C SER A 34 -34.56 1.52 -4.28
N PRO A 35 -34.87 0.22 -4.15
CA PRO A 35 -35.88 -0.26 -3.20
C PRO A 35 -35.56 0.22 -1.78
N PRO A 36 -36.59 0.42 -0.92
CA PRO A 36 -36.38 0.94 0.42
C PRO A 36 -35.45 0.01 1.19
N ALA A 37 -34.32 0.55 1.62
CA ALA A 37 -33.37 -0.15 2.47
C ALA A 37 -34.08 -0.69 3.72
N PRO A 38 -33.70 -1.87 4.24
CA PRO A 38 -34.12 -2.30 5.56
C PRO A 38 -33.81 -1.18 6.56
N ARG A 39 -34.78 -0.86 7.41
CA ARG A 39 -34.74 0.23 8.40
C ARG A 39 -33.33 0.45 8.92
N ALA A 40 -32.75 1.60 8.59
CA ALA A 40 -31.54 2.08 9.21
C ALA A 40 -31.68 1.96 10.74
N PRO A 41 -30.65 1.51 11.47
CA PRO A 41 -30.60 1.79 12.88
C PRO A 41 -30.75 3.30 13.00
N ARG A 42 -31.72 3.73 13.82
CA ARG A 42 -31.93 5.14 14.19
C ARG A 42 -30.59 5.84 14.26
N GLU A 43 -30.47 6.99 13.61
CA GLU A 43 -29.46 7.97 13.96
C GLU A 43 -29.42 8.04 15.48
N THR A 44 -28.39 7.43 16.07
CA THR A 44 -27.97 7.78 17.41
C THR A 44 -27.48 9.20 17.27
N ARG A 45 -28.43 10.12 17.37
CA ARG A 45 -28.23 11.52 17.70
C ARG A 45 -27.22 11.48 18.83
N ARG A 46 -25.96 11.78 18.52
CA ARG A 46 -24.90 11.84 19.54
C ARG A 46 -25.47 12.70 20.67
N PRO A 47 -25.43 12.24 21.93
CA PRO A 47 -25.91 13.06 23.02
C PRO A 47 -25.18 14.39 22.93
N LYS A 48 -25.95 15.49 22.79
CA LYS A 48 -25.40 16.83 22.97
C LYS A 48 -24.80 16.82 24.37
N LEU A 49 -23.48 16.75 24.45
CA LEU A 49 -22.77 16.96 25.71
C LEU A 49 -23.26 18.31 26.24
N PRO A 50 -23.83 18.38 27.45
CA PRO A 50 -24.15 19.65 28.04
C PRO A 50 -22.85 20.46 28.11
N ARG A 51 -22.89 21.70 27.62
CA ARG A 51 -21.95 22.76 28.00
C ARG A 51 -22.08 22.96 29.50
N LYS A 52 -21.45 22.07 30.26
CA LYS A 52 -21.18 22.24 31.67
C LYS A 52 -19.67 22.21 31.75
N THR A 53 -19.11 23.35 32.12
CA THR A 53 -17.70 23.51 32.48
C THR A 53 -17.28 22.27 33.27
N PRO A 54 -16.27 21.50 32.82
CA PRO A 54 -15.76 20.43 33.65
C PRO A 54 -15.16 21.10 34.88
N GLU A 55 -15.79 20.84 36.01
CA GLU A 55 -15.13 20.93 37.30
C GLU A 55 -13.88 20.06 37.16
N VAL A 56 -12.71 20.67 37.35
CA VAL A 56 -11.41 20.02 37.29
C VAL A 56 -11.44 18.91 38.34
N ALA A 57 -11.79 17.71 37.91
CA ALA A 57 -11.38 16.52 38.62
C ALA A 57 -9.89 16.40 38.29
N ASP A 58 -9.05 16.77 39.26
CA ASP A 58 -7.67 16.33 39.28
C ASP A 58 -7.68 14.82 39.06
N VAL A 59 -7.40 14.39 37.84
CA VAL A 59 -6.93 13.04 37.60
C VAL A 59 -5.51 13.06 38.13
N GLU A 60 -5.40 12.92 39.46
CA GLU A 60 -4.18 12.49 40.11
C GLU A 60 -3.80 11.16 39.45
N ILE A 61 -2.83 11.25 38.54
CA ILE A 61 -2.04 10.10 38.14
C ILE A 61 -1.40 9.61 39.43
N ALA A 62 -2.01 8.61 40.06
CA ALA A 62 -1.50 8.03 41.28
C ALA A 62 -0.02 7.67 41.03
N PRO A 63 0.95 8.28 41.75
CA PRO A 63 2.39 8.06 41.55
C PRO A 63 2.80 6.58 41.63
N ALA A 64 1.93 5.74 42.22
CA ALA A 64 2.09 4.30 42.35
C ALA A 64 2.13 3.53 41.01
N ARG A 65 1.63 4.07 39.89
CA ARG A 65 1.71 3.38 38.58
C ARG A 65 2.99 3.66 37.79
N LEU A 66 3.70 4.76 38.10
CA LEU A 66 5.03 5.07 37.55
C LEU A 66 6.17 4.58 38.45
N ALA A 67 5.90 4.31 39.74
CA ALA A 67 6.94 3.95 40.71
C ALA A 67 7.38 2.48 40.71
N ARG A 68 6.87 1.60 39.83
CA ARG A 68 7.26 0.17 39.79
C ARG A 68 8.57 -0.11 39.04
N VAL A 69 9.27 0.95 38.61
CA VAL A 69 10.52 0.89 37.83
C VAL A 69 11.77 1.24 38.67
N SER A 70 11.66 1.38 39.99
CA SER A 70 12.80 1.80 40.83
C SER A 70 13.01 0.92 42.08
N GLY A 71 14.11 0.15 42.11
CA GLY A 71 14.65 -0.55 43.30
C GLY A 71 15.77 -1.58 43.01
N LYS A 72 17.01 -1.29 43.47
CA LYS A 72 18.34 -1.98 43.28
C LYS A 72 18.51 -3.36 43.99
N ALA A 73 19.06 -4.41 43.34
CA ALA A 73 20.45 -5.00 43.28
C ALA A 73 20.88 -5.92 44.47
N PRO A 74 21.92 -6.82 44.41
CA PRO A 74 22.85 -7.24 43.33
C PRO A 74 23.12 -8.79 43.21
N LEU A 75 23.87 -9.27 42.20
CA LEU A 75 24.92 -10.32 42.28
C LEU A 75 25.63 -10.60 40.92
N GLU A 76 26.93 -10.91 41.00
CA GLU A 76 27.98 -11.00 39.95
C GLU A 76 28.08 -12.38 39.22
N PRO A 77 28.93 -12.50 38.16
CA PRO A 77 28.84 -13.50 37.08
C PRO A 77 29.81 -14.70 37.20
N PRO A 78 29.73 -15.65 36.24
CA PRO A 78 30.94 -16.08 35.51
C PRO A 78 30.67 -16.29 33.99
N ARG A 79 31.52 -15.80 33.08
CA ARG A 79 32.79 -16.37 32.53
C ARG A 79 32.67 -17.70 31.77
N ASP A 80 33.15 -17.62 30.53
CA ASP A 80 33.81 -18.61 29.66
C ASP A 80 33.07 -19.90 29.28
N LEU A 81 32.99 -20.15 27.97
CA LEU A 81 33.60 -21.32 27.29
C LEU A 81 33.25 -21.30 25.79
N MET A 82 34.19 -20.85 24.97
CA MET A 82 34.38 -21.42 23.63
C MET A 82 35.03 -22.80 23.80
N PRO A 83 34.73 -23.74 22.90
CA PRO A 83 35.83 -24.43 22.24
C PRO A 83 35.65 -24.44 20.73
N ASP A 84 36.66 -23.86 20.09
CA ASP A 84 37.49 -24.43 19.03
C ASP A 84 37.13 -25.82 18.50
N GLY A 85 37.15 -25.97 17.17
CA GLY A 85 36.83 -27.23 16.49
C GLY A 85 36.94 -27.13 14.98
N SER A 86 38.15 -26.85 14.50
CA SER A 86 38.61 -27.03 13.12
C SER A 86 38.22 -28.39 12.53
N PHE A 87 37.66 -28.40 11.32
CA PHE A 87 37.88 -29.47 10.34
C PHE A 87 37.85 -28.88 8.92
N GLU A 88 39.04 -28.60 8.39
CA GLU A 88 39.31 -28.73 6.96
C GLU A 88 39.33 -30.23 6.63
N THR A 89 38.70 -30.69 5.54
CA THR A 89 39.43 -31.22 4.37
C THR A 89 38.49 -31.58 3.20
N GLU A 90 38.98 -31.21 2.01
CA GLU A 90 38.97 -31.96 0.76
C GLU A 90 37.66 -32.25 -0.01
N THR A 91 37.51 -31.47 -1.08
CA THR A 91 37.03 -31.89 -2.40
C THR A 91 37.69 -33.19 -2.89
N PRO A 92 36.94 -33.97 -3.70
CA PRO A 92 37.48 -34.40 -4.98
C PRO A 92 36.56 -34.05 -6.16
N VAL A 93 37.23 -33.63 -7.23
CA VAL A 93 36.72 -33.46 -8.59
C VAL A 93 36.86 -34.78 -9.34
N GLU A 94 35.81 -35.24 -10.03
CA GLU A 94 35.82 -35.96 -11.33
C GLU A 94 34.36 -36.25 -11.75
N ALA A 95 33.85 -35.61 -12.80
CA ALA A 95 33.88 -36.03 -14.21
C ALA A 95 32.57 -36.71 -14.65
N ILE A 96 31.74 -36.01 -15.42
CA ILE A 96 30.89 -36.62 -16.46
C ILE A 96 30.95 -35.73 -17.70
N ALA A 97 31.44 -36.33 -18.77
CA ALA A 97 31.44 -35.80 -20.12
C ALA A 97 30.05 -35.95 -20.78
N ASP A 98 29.86 -35.14 -21.81
CA ASP A 98 28.98 -35.32 -22.96
C ASP A 98 27.51 -34.91 -22.82
N ALA A 99 27.20 -33.74 -23.39
CA ALA A 99 25.84 -33.31 -23.69
C ALA A 99 25.85 -32.54 -25.03
N THR A 100 26.37 -33.18 -26.07
CA THR A 100 26.27 -32.68 -27.45
C THR A 100 25.00 -33.21 -28.12
N ALA A 101 23.81 -32.82 -27.61
CA ALA A 101 22.52 -32.82 -28.33
C ALA A 101 21.36 -32.38 -27.40
N PRO A 102 20.84 -31.15 -27.53
CA PRO A 102 19.38 -30.97 -27.46
C PRO A 102 18.79 -29.86 -28.38
N GLU A 103 19.53 -29.33 -29.35
CA GLU A 103 19.00 -28.26 -30.22
C GLU A 103 17.98 -28.75 -31.24
N ALA A 104 18.20 -29.89 -31.90
CA ALA A 104 17.29 -30.41 -32.92
C ALA A 104 15.91 -30.78 -32.35
N ALA A 105 15.86 -31.42 -31.17
CA ALA A 105 14.60 -31.79 -30.51
C ALA A 105 13.83 -30.58 -29.95
N SER A 106 14.51 -29.47 -29.70
CA SER A 106 13.89 -28.20 -29.30
C SER A 106 13.38 -27.42 -30.53
N GLN A 107 14.10 -27.48 -31.65
CA GLN A 107 13.67 -26.92 -32.93
C GLN A 107 12.44 -27.63 -33.51
N THR A 108 12.35 -28.96 -33.39
CA THR A 108 11.16 -29.70 -33.83
C THR A 108 9.93 -29.36 -32.99
N ARG A 109 10.07 -29.30 -31.66
CA ARG A 109 8.98 -28.88 -30.76
C ARG A 109 8.55 -27.42 -31.00
N ARG A 110 9.49 -26.55 -31.35
CA ARG A 110 9.22 -25.15 -31.72
C ARG A 110 8.42 -25.06 -33.02
N ALA A 111 8.82 -25.78 -34.07
CA ALA A 111 8.10 -25.78 -35.34
C ALA A 111 6.69 -26.37 -35.22
N GLU A 112 6.51 -27.39 -34.37
CA GLU A 112 5.20 -27.98 -34.09
C GLU A 112 4.32 -27.04 -33.24
N ALA A 113 4.90 -26.34 -32.27
CA ALA A 113 4.23 -25.30 -31.49
C ALA A 113 3.85 -24.07 -32.33
N GLU A 114 4.70 -23.64 -33.27
CA GLU A 114 4.40 -22.56 -34.22
C GLU A 114 3.24 -22.94 -35.15
N LYS A 115 3.16 -24.22 -35.54
CA LYS A 115 2.03 -24.74 -36.32
C LYS A 115 0.72 -24.77 -35.50
N ILE A 116 0.78 -25.21 -34.24
CA ILE A 116 -0.38 -25.20 -33.33
C ILE A 116 -0.82 -23.75 -33.03
N ALA A 117 0.11 -22.82 -32.84
CA ALA A 117 -0.18 -21.40 -32.63
C ALA A 117 -0.79 -20.75 -33.89
N ALA A 118 -0.33 -21.12 -35.08
CA ALA A 118 -0.92 -20.68 -36.34
C ALA A 118 -2.33 -21.25 -36.57
N GLU A 119 -2.57 -22.50 -36.17
CA GLU A 119 -3.90 -23.13 -36.24
C GLU A 119 -4.89 -22.52 -35.22
N ALA A 120 -4.42 -22.16 -34.02
CA ALA A 120 -5.22 -21.42 -33.03
C ALA A 120 -5.58 -19.99 -33.50
N LEU A 121 -4.75 -19.37 -34.34
CA LEU A 121 -5.00 -18.04 -34.92
C LEU A 121 -6.17 -18.03 -35.91
N VAL A 122 -6.51 -19.18 -36.51
CA VAL A 122 -7.62 -19.31 -37.46
C VAL A 122 -8.98 -19.37 -36.73
N ASP A 123 -8.99 -19.67 -35.42
CA ASP A 123 -10.21 -19.83 -34.62
C ASP A 123 -10.45 -18.67 -33.61
N ALA A 124 -9.45 -17.81 -33.38
CA ALA A 124 -9.50 -16.77 -32.35
C ALA A 124 -9.98 -15.40 -32.88
N GLY A 125 -11.30 -15.29 -33.12
CA GLY A 125 -12.01 -14.00 -33.13
C GLY A 125 -12.35 -13.46 -31.73
N ALA A 126 -11.83 -14.10 -30.67
CA ALA A 126 -12.08 -13.73 -29.28
C ALA A 126 -11.13 -12.62 -28.82
N ALA A 127 -11.67 -11.58 -28.19
CA ALA A 127 -10.88 -10.52 -27.59
C ALA A 127 -9.87 -11.10 -26.59
N ALA A 128 -8.64 -10.56 -26.57
CA ALA A 128 -7.60 -11.02 -25.65
C ALA A 128 -8.10 -10.94 -24.20
N VAL A 129 -8.15 -12.09 -23.51
CA VAL A 129 -8.56 -12.16 -22.11
C VAL A 129 -7.51 -11.45 -21.26
N THR A 130 -7.98 -10.52 -20.44
CA THR A 130 -7.17 -9.82 -19.44
C THR A 130 -7.79 -10.02 -18.07
N LEU A 131 -6.97 -10.47 -17.13
CA LEU A 131 -7.31 -10.61 -15.73
C LEU A 131 -6.72 -9.45 -14.93
N ARG A 132 -7.47 -8.98 -13.97
CA ARG A 132 -7.02 -8.07 -12.93
C ARG A 132 -6.66 -8.85 -11.68
N LEU A 133 -5.57 -8.44 -11.05
CA LEU A 133 -5.09 -8.94 -9.77
C LEU A 133 -5.54 -7.97 -8.69
N VAL A 134 -6.67 -8.27 -8.05
CA VAL A 134 -7.32 -7.42 -7.05
C VAL A 134 -6.83 -7.81 -5.66
N PRO A 135 -6.10 -6.94 -4.93
CA PRO A 135 -5.77 -7.18 -3.53
C PRO A 135 -6.99 -7.53 -2.67
N GLN A 136 -6.93 -8.62 -1.92
CA GLN A 136 -8.02 -9.05 -1.03
C GLN A 136 -7.99 -8.26 0.28
N ILE A 137 -8.97 -7.37 0.49
CA ILE A 137 -9.07 -6.52 1.68
C ILE A 137 -10.51 -6.56 2.20
N PRO A 138 -10.81 -7.25 3.32
CA PRO A 138 -9.93 -8.06 4.17
C PRO A 138 -9.45 -9.37 3.50
N PRO A 139 -8.35 -9.99 3.97
CA PRO A 139 -7.86 -11.23 3.39
C PRO A 139 -8.86 -12.35 3.67
N ARG A 140 -9.06 -13.24 2.69
CA ARG A 140 -9.85 -14.47 2.85
C ARG A 140 -8.96 -15.59 3.38
N ASP A 141 -9.53 -16.77 3.61
CA ASP A 141 -8.80 -17.93 4.15
C ASP A 141 -7.49 -18.20 3.38
N ALA A 142 -6.36 -18.14 4.10
CA ALA A 142 -5.01 -18.32 3.58
C ALA A 142 -4.77 -19.68 2.90
N ILE A 143 -5.64 -20.66 3.15
CA ILE A 143 -5.61 -21.99 2.53
C ILE A 143 -5.95 -21.91 1.03
N SER A 144 -6.71 -20.90 0.62
CA SER A 144 -7.17 -20.73 -0.76
C SER A 144 -6.30 -19.79 -1.60
N THR A 145 -5.44 -18.97 -0.97
CA THR A 145 -4.61 -18.00 -1.67
C THR A 145 -3.43 -18.68 -2.36
N ARG A 146 -3.51 -18.82 -3.70
CA ARG A 146 -2.43 -19.34 -4.55
C ARG A 146 -1.68 -18.24 -5.32
N SER A 147 -2.24 -17.04 -5.33
CA SER A 147 -1.72 -15.88 -6.06
C SER A 147 -1.53 -14.68 -5.13
N TRP A 148 -0.39 -14.01 -5.22
CA TRP A 148 -0.08 -12.82 -4.43
C TRP A 148 0.96 -11.92 -5.10
N LEU A 149 1.00 -10.66 -4.66
CA LEU A 149 1.98 -9.64 -5.05
C LEU A 149 2.91 -9.34 -3.87
N GLY A 150 4.20 -9.14 -4.13
CA GLY A 150 5.22 -8.86 -3.13
C GLY A 150 5.42 -9.98 -2.10
N GLY A 151 6.12 -9.71 -1.01
CA GLY A 151 6.31 -10.68 0.07
C GLY A 151 7.34 -11.77 -0.24
N ARG A 152 7.02 -13.02 0.14
CA ARG A 152 7.93 -14.16 0.05
C ARG A 152 7.50 -15.14 -1.05
N PRO A 153 8.39 -15.54 -1.97
CA PRO A 153 8.07 -16.60 -2.92
C PRO A 153 7.97 -17.96 -2.23
N ARG A 154 7.26 -18.88 -2.87
CA ARG A 154 7.26 -20.31 -2.53
C ARG A 154 7.87 -21.09 -3.70
N LEU A 155 9.18 -21.26 -3.66
CA LEU A 155 9.92 -22.05 -4.65
C LEU A 155 9.89 -23.54 -4.30
N ALA A 156 10.18 -24.40 -5.27
CA ALA A 156 10.30 -25.82 -5.04
C ALA A 156 11.50 -26.12 -4.11
N THR A 157 11.40 -27.19 -3.31
CA THR A 157 12.48 -27.61 -2.42
C THR A 157 13.79 -27.81 -3.18
N GLY A 158 14.88 -27.16 -2.75
CA GLY A 158 16.19 -27.23 -3.39
C GLY A 158 16.39 -26.29 -4.59
N MET A 159 15.37 -25.54 -5.00
CA MET A 159 15.52 -24.51 -6.03
C MET A 159 16.30 -23.32 -5.47
N ALA A 160 17.36 -22.92 -6.18
CA ALA A 160 18.16 -21.75 -5.81
C ALA A 160 17.39 -20.44 -6.00
N TRP A 161 17.77 -19.42 -5.23
CA TRP A 161 17.22 -18.07 -5.43
C TRP A 161 17.63 -17.53 -6.82
N PRO A 162 16.71 -16.92 -7.59
CA PRO A 162 17.03 -16.43 -8.92
C PRO A 162 18.08 -15.32 -8.92
N LEU A 163 19.08 -15.47 -9.80
CA LEU A 163 20.12 -14.48 -10.04
C LEU A 163 19.90 -13.81 -11.41
N ILE A 164 20.15 -12.50 -11.46
CA ILE A 164 20.25 -11.71 -12.69
C ILE A 164 21.56 -10.94 -12.60
N ASP A 165 22.47 -11.17 -13.54
CA ASP A 165 23.84 -10.65 -13.53
C ASP A 165 24.56 -10.86 -12.18
N ASP A 166 24.53 -12.12 -11.72
CA ASP A 166 25.10 -12.60 -10.45
C ASP A 166 24.56 -11.93 -9.18
N GLN A 167 23.51 -11.11 -9.29
CA GLN A 167 22.84 -10.46 -8.17
C GLN A 167 21.52 -11.15 -7.84
N PRO A 168 21.19 -11.35 -6.55
CA PRO A 168 19.88 -11.84 -6.14
C PRO A 168 18.78 -10.87 -6.60
N ALA A 169 17.85 -11.40 -7.40
CA ALA A 169 16.72 -10.66 -7.94
C ALA A 169 15.63 -10.44 -6.88
N ASP A 170 14.91 -9.32 -6.98
CA ASP A 170 13.78 -9.00 -6.12
C ASP A 170 12.52 -9.74 -6.58
N PHE A 171 11.79 -10.32 -5.63
CA PHE A 171 10.54 -11.01 -5.91
C PHE A 171 9.39 -10.03 -6.08
N LEU A 172 8.60 -10.19 -7.15
CA LEU A 172 7.49 -9.30 -7.51
C LEU A 172 6.12 -9.91 -7.27
N ALA A 173 5.92 -11.16 -7.67
CA ALA A 173 4.60 -11.81 -7.66
C ALA A 173 4.74 -13.32 -7.81
N GLN A 174 3.74 -14.05 -7.31
CA GLN A 174 3.55 -15.46 -7.63
C GLN A 174 2.08 -15.69 -7.97
N ILE A 175 1.82 -16.30 -9.13
CA ILE A 175 0.48 -16.50 -9.69
C ILE A 175 0.22 -18.00 -9.85
N GLY A 176 -0.83 -18.51 -9.20
CA GLY A 176 -1.26 -19.90 -9.31
C GLY A 176 -1.88 -20.17 -10.68
N CYS A 177 -1.27 -21.04 -11.48
CA CYS A 177 -1.70 -21.31 -12.85
C CYS A 177 -3.03 -22.08 -12.94
N ALA A 178 -3.42 -22.75 -11.85
CA ALA A 178 -4.69 -23.48 -11.76
C ALA A 178 -5.92 -22.57 -11.72
N ASP A 179 -5.72 -21.30 -11.33
CA ASP A 179 -6.80 -20.32 -11.19
C ASP A 179 -6.92 -19.43 -12.45
N LEU A 180 -6.07 -19.65 -13.47
CA LEU A 180 -6.12 -18.93 -14.74
C LEU A 180 -7.20 -19.53 -15.68
N PRO A 181 -8.00 -18.69 -16.38
CA PRO A 181 -8.90 -19.15 -17.42
C PRO A 181 -8.17 -19.96 -18.50
N ARG A 182 -8.87 -20.94 -19.07
CA ARG A 182 -8.25 -21.87 -20.02
C ARG A 182 -7.79 -21.18 -21.29
N ASP A 183 -8.53 -20.19 -21.74
CA ASP A 183 -8.35 -19.39 -22.95
C ASP A 183 -7.36 -18.23 -22.79
N LEU A 184 -6.87 -17.97 -21.56
CA LEU A 184 -5.82 -16.99 -21.33
C LEU A 184 -4.59 -17.29 -22.21
N TRP A 185 -4.02 -16.23 -22.80
CA TRP A 185 -2.92 -16.31 -23.78
C TRP A 185 -3.23 -17.23 -24.98
N GLY A 186 -4.50 -17.30 -25.40
CA GLY A 186 -4.92 -18.14 -26.52
C GLY A 186 -4.84 -19.64 -26.22
N GLY A 187 -4.95 -20.03 -24.94
CA GLY A 187 -4.80 -21.42 -24.52
C GLY A 187 -3.38 -21.86 -24.20
N LEU A 188 -2.39 -20.97 -24.39
CA LEU A 188 -0.98 -21.27 -24.16
C LEU A 188 -0.59 -21.13 -22.68
N GLY A 189 0.55 -21.72 -22.32
CA GLY A 189 1.13 -21.66 -20.97
C GLY A 189 0.61 -22.71 -19.99
N PRO A 190 1.17 -22.75 -18.76
CA PRO A 190 0.84 -23.75 -17.76
C PRO A 190 -0.57 -23.58 -17.20
N ARG A 191 -1.17 -24.70 -16.78
CA ARG A 191 -2.46 -24.76 -16.06
C ARG A 191 -2.35 -25.39 -14.67
N HIS A 192 -1.12 -25.71 -14.26
CA HIS A 192 -0.79 -26.28 -12.96
C HIS A 192 0.51 -25.63 -12.45
N GLY A 193 0.72 -25.70 -11.13
CA GLY A 193 1.84 -25.01 -10.48
C GLY A 193 1.60 -23.51 -10.37
N ALA A 194 2.70 -22.74 -10.31
CA ALA A 194 2.68 -21.30 -10.22
C ALA A 194 3.77 -20.64 -11.07
N LEU A 195 3.51 -19.44 -11.56
CA LEU A 195 4.54 -18.56 -12.15
C LEU A 195 5.06 -17.60 -11.07
N ALA A 196 6.36 -17.60 -10.83
CA ALA A 196 7.03 -16.69 -9.91
C ALA A 196 7.88 -15.68 -10.70
N PHE A 197 7.70 -14.39 -10.40
CA PHE A 197 8.29 -13.28 -11.12
C PHE A 197 9.35 -12.58 -10.27
N PHE A 198 10.53 -12.38 -10.85
CA PHE A 198 11.65 -11.71 -10.21
C PHE A 198 12.21 -10.62 -11.14
N ILE A 199 12.73 -9.54 -10.56
CA ILE A 199 13.32 -8.40 -11.29
C ILE A 199 14.73 -8.07 -10.78
N HIS A 200 15.59 -7.61 -11.68
CA HIS A 200 16.86 -7.02 -11.31
C HIS A 200 16.62 -5.72 -10.54
N ARG A 201 17.36 -5.48 -9.45
CA ARG A 201 17.12 -4.35 -8.52
C ARG A 201 17.06 -2.98 -9.18
N HIS A 202 17.83 -2.78 -10.25
CA HIS A 202 18.02 -1.48 -10.90
C HIS A 202 17.65 -1.44 -12.39
N ARG A 203 17.29 -2.58 -12.98
CA ARG A 203 17.08 -2.71 -14.43
C ARG A 203 15.79 -3.47 -14.67
N PRO A 204 15.07 -3.17 -15.77
CA PRO A 204 13.83 -3.86 -16.11
C PRO A 204 14.14 -5.24 -16.73
N GLU A 205 15.07 -5.98 -16.12
CA GLU A 205 15.42 -7.35 -16.49
C GLU A 205 14.73 -8.29 -15.52
N VAL A 206 14.16 -9.38 -16.04
CA VAL A 206 13.32 -10.28 -15.25
C VAL A 206 13.74 -11.73 -15.38
N ARG A 207 13.41 -12.50 -14.36
CA ARG A 207 13.43 -13.97 -14.36
C ARG A 207 12.04 -14.45 -14.01
N VAL A 208 11.45 -15.25 -14.89
CA VAL A 208 10.16 -15.91 -14.64
C VAL A 208 10.42 -17.39 -14.46
N LEU A 209 9.90 -17.95 -13.38
CA LEU A 209 10.03 -19.37 -13.06
C LEU A 209 8.66 -20.03 -13.05
N HIS A 210 8.55 -21.19 -13.70
CA HIS A 210 7.41 -22.08 -13.49
C HIS A 210 7.74 -23.07 -12.38
N VAL A 211 7.02 -22.96 -11.27
CA VAL A 211 7.17 -23.79 -10.07
C VAL A 211 6.05 -24.83 -10.07
N GLY A 212 6.38 -26.10 -10.31
CA GLY A 212 5.40 -27.19 -10.33
C GLY A 212 4.70 -27.38 -8.99
N GLU A 213 5.48 -27.55 -7.93
CA GLU A 213 4.98 -27.72 -6.55
C GLU A 213 5.59 -26.63 -5.64
N PRO A 214 4.82 -25.58 -5.32
CA PRO A 214 5.29 -24.52 -4.41
C PRO A 214 5.58 -25.05 -3.01
N GLY A 215 6.79 -24.79 -2.50
CA GLY A 215 7.22 -25.19 -1.17
C GLY A 215 6.85 -24.22 -0.05
N ALA A 216 7.68 -24.18 0.99
CA ALA A 216 7.54 -23.22 2.08
C ALA A 216 7.93 -21.80 1.64
N PRO A 217 7.39 -20.74 2.28
CA PRO A 217 7.81 -19.37 2.02
C PRO A 217 9.31 -19.16 2.30
N LEU A 218 10.03 -18.57 1.35
CA LEU A 218 11.47 -18.30 1.46
C LEU A 218 11.74 -16.82 1.70
N ALA A 219 12.67 -16.53 2.61
CA ALA A 219 13.19 -15.18 2.80
C ALA A 219 14.24 -14.84 1.72
N PRO A 220 14.36 -13.57 1.31
CA PRO A 220 15.42 -13.16 0.40
C PRO A 220 16.80 -13.40 1.04
N PRO A 221 17.83 -13.76 0.25
CA PRO A 221 19.18 -14.04 0.75
C PRO A 221 19.97 -12.77 1.13
N TYR A 222 19.31 -11.64 1.34
CA TYR A 222 19.90 -10.34 1.62
C TYR A 222 19.01 -9.54 2.56
N ALA A 223 19.63 -8.60 3.28
CA ALA A 223 18.88 -7.60 4.03
C ALA A 223 18.17 -6.66 3.05
N LEU A 224 16.87 -6.49 3.24
CA LEU A 224 16.05 -5.62 2.38
C LEU A 224 16.32 -4.12 2.58
N ASN A 225 17.23 -3.75 3.49
CA ASN A 225 17.49 -2.36 3.90
C ASN A 225 18.42 -1.58 2.96
N LEU A 226 18.81 -2.13 1.81
CA LEU A 226 19.64 -1.39 0.86
C LEU A 226 18.81 -0.31 0.16
N GLY A 227 19.39 0.89 0.07
CA GLY A 227 18.75 2.15 -0.32
C GLY A 227 18.17 2.22 -1.75
N GLU A 228 18.24 1.14 -2.50
CA GLU A 228 18.46 1.15 -3.92
C GLU A 228 17.44 0.25 -4.65
N GLY A 229 16.87 0.74 -5.76
CA GLY A 229 16.09 -0.05 -6.71
C GLY A 229 14.64 0.40 -6.94
N TRP A 230 13.75 -0.55 -7.20
CA TRP A 230 12.33 -0.31 -7.54
C TRP A 230 11.41 -0.04 -6.34
N PHE A 231 11.96 0.01 -5.12
CA PHE A 231 11.20 0.30 -3.91
C PHE A 231 10.74 1.76 -3.90
N GLY A 232 9.43 1.96 -3.75
CA GLY A 232 8.79 3.27 -3.72
C GLY A 232 7.59 3.26 -2.78
N PRO A 233 7.74 3.63 -1.50
CA PRO A 233 6.65 3.65 -0.54
C PRO A 233 5.62 4.73 -0.90
N TYR A 234 4.47 4.68 -0.22
CA TYR A 234 3.39 5.65 -0.41
C TYR A 234 3.80 7.05 0.07
N GLY A 235 3.35 8.08 -0.66
CA GLY A 235 3.61 9.48 -0.34
C GLY A 235 5.09 9.87 -0.44
N ASP A 236 5.49 10.82 0.39
CA ASP A 236 6.84 11.40 0.37
C ASP A 236 7.87 10.58 1.17
N LEU A 237 7.47 9.41 1.69
CA LEU A 237 8.34 8.53 2.50
C LEU A 237 9.56 8.02 1.73
N ALA A 238 9.54 8.09 0.39
CA ALA A 238 10.65 7.69 -0.47
C ALA A 238 11.83 8.68 -0.46
N GLY A 239 11.63 9.90 0.03
CA GLY A 239 12.60 11.00 -0.05
C GLY A 239 12.97 11.61 1.30
N GLY A 240 14.05 12.39 1.30
CA GLY A 240 14.44 13.22 2.43
C GLY A 240 14.84 12.45 3.69
N ASP A 241 14.55 13.04 4.83
CA ASP A 241 14.87 12.48 6.16
C ASP A 241 13.93 11.37 6.60
N LEU A 242 12.74 11.26 5.98
CA LEU A 242 11.77 10.22 6.30
C LEU A 242 12.10 8.85 5.69
N ALA A 243 13.00 8.79 4.71
CA ALA A 243 13.36 7.55 4.00
C ALA A 243 13.92 6.44 4.92
N SER A 244 14.43 6.81 6.10
CA SER A 244 14.91 5.86 7.11
C SER A 244 13.80 5.12 7.86
N PHE A 245 12.56 5.65 7.83
CA PHE A 245 11.41 5.05 8.52
C PHE A 245 10.60 4.08 7.63
N ALA A 246 10.86 4.07 6.32
CA ALA A 246 10.18 3.20 5.37
C ALA A 246 10.49 1.72 5.64
N VAL A 247 9.46 0.87 5.62
CA VAL A 247 9.65 -0.58 5.64
C VAL A 247 10.09 -0.99 4.23
N ARG A 248 11.40 -1.17 4.05
CA ARG A 248 11.97 -1.57 2.77
C ARG A 248 11.65 -3.02 2.46
N ALA A 249 10.44 -3.28 1.99
CA ALA A 249 9.98 -4.57 1.52
C ALA A 249 8.76 -4.35 0.61
N PHE A 250 8.48 -5.31 -0.27
CA PHE A 250 7.17 -5.36 -0.91
C PHE A 250 6.20 -6.08 0.03
N PRO A 251 5.11 -5.45 0.48
CA PRO A 251 4.10 -6.12 1.30
C PRO A 251 3.48 -7.29 0.53
N GLN A 252 3.17 -8.38 1.24
CA GLN A 252 2.57 -9.57 0.63
C GLN A 252 1.05 -9.38 0.53
N TRP A 253 0.55 -9.04 -0.64
CA TRP A 253 -0.88 -8.88 -0.88
C TRP A 253 -1.47 -10.12 -1.56
N PRO A 254 -2.32 -10.90 -0.88
CA PRO A 254 -3.19 -11.88 -1.52
C PRO A 254 -4.02 -11.21 -2.62
N VAL A 255 -4.16 -11.85 -3.78
CA VAL A 255 -4.97 -11.29 -4.89
C VAL A 255 -6.02 -12.26 -5.40
N ASP A 256 -7.19 -11.72 -5.72
CA ASP A 256 -8.21 -12.36 -6.53
C ASP A 256 -7.93 -12.10 -8.02
N LEU A 257 -8.17 -13.12 -8.85
CA LEU A 257 -8.10 -13.01 -10.30
C LEU A 257 -9.51 -12.74 -10.82
N VAL A 258 -9.73 -11.56 -11.39
CA VAL A 258 -11.05 -11.11 -11.88
C VAL A 258 -10.92 -10.72 -13.34
N GLU A 259 -11.81 -11.19 -14.21
CA GLU A 259 -11.84 -10.77 -15.61
C GLU A 259 -12.07 -9.26 -15.72
N ALA A 260 -11.28 -8.60 -16.57
CA ALA A 260 -11.40 -7.16 -16.80
C ALA A 260 -12.72 -6.85 -17.52
N GLY A 261 -13.54 -5.97 -16.93
CA GLY A 261 -14.81 -5.51 -17.52
C GLY A 261 -14.66 -4.25 -18.39
N VAL A 262 -15.69 -3.95 -19.19
CA VAL A 262 -15.80 -2.69 -19.95
C VAL A 262 -16.06 -1.53 -18.98
N GLY A 263 -15.20 -0.51 -18.97
CA GLY A 263 -15.34 0.66 -18.08
C GLY A 263 -14.45 0.62 -16.83
N ASP A 264 -13.33 -0.10 -16.90
CA ASP A 264 -12.30 -0.14 -15.87
C ASP A 264 -11.90 1.28 -15.42
N PRO A 265 -12.07 1.65 -14.13
CA PRO A 265 -11.79 3.00 -13.66
C PRO A 265 -10.28 3.25 -13.65
N LEU A 266 -9.73 3.66 -14.80
CA LEU A 266 -8.42 4.27 -14.88
C LEU A 266 -8.45 5.62 -14.14
N ALA A 267 -7.60 5.70 -13.12
CA ALA A 267 -7.04 6.92 -12.52
C ALA A 267 -7.97 8.15 -12.52
N SER A 268 -8.84 8.26 -11.51
CA SER A 268 -9.28 9.57 -11.04
C SER A 268 -8.25 10.07 -10.02
N ASP A 269 -7.74 11.28 -10.24
CA ASP A 269 -7.03 12.01 -9.19
C ASP A 269 -7.96 12.09 -7.97
N MET A 270 -7.46 11.65 -6.81
CA MET A 270 -7.99 12.10 -5.55
C MET A 270 -6.81 12.65 -4.77
N ALA A 271 -6.91 13.92 -4.42
CA ALA A 271 -6.30 14.37 -3.18
C ALA A 271 -6.91 13.53 -2.05
N ASP A 272 -6.09 13.11 -1.09
CA ASP A 272 -6.59 12.57 0.17
C ASP A 272 -7.42 13.69 0.81
N ASP A 273 -8.76 13.63 0.73
CA ASP A 273 -9.66 14.69 1.21
C ASP A 273 -9.37 15.05 2.69
N LEU A 274 -8.76 14.13 3.44
CA LEU A 274 -8.35 14.31 4.83
C LEU A 274 -7.28 15.38 5.04
N ASP A 275 -6.37 15.59 4.09
CA ASP A 275 -5.36 16.65 4.21
C ASP A 275 -6.01 18.04 4.20
N THR A 276 -7.15 18.17 3.51
CA THR A 276 -7.91 19.42 3.47
C THR A 276 -8.88 19.61 4.64
N GLN A 277 -9.38 18.52 5.24
CA GLN A 277 -10.37 18.59 6.33
C GLN A 277 -9.75 18.75 7.73
N GLY A 278 -8.46 18.42 7.88
CA GLY A 278 -7.80 18.35 9.19
C GLY A 278 -8.24 17.12 9.99
N TYR A 279 -7.33 16.60 10.81
CA TYR A 279 -7.56 15.39 11.61
C TYR A 279 -6.69 15.40 12.86
N ASP A 280 -6.92 14.48 13.79
CA ASP A 280 -6.13 14.36 15.02
C ASP A 280 -5.62 12.93 15.17
N ILE A 281 -4.30 12.76 15.30
CA ILE A 281 -3.68 11.43 15.46
C ILE A 281 -3.86 10.86 16.86
N ALA A 282 -4.45 11.61 17.80
CA ALA A 282 -4.95 11.05 19.06
C ALA A 282 -6.19 10.16 18.87
N ASP A 283 -6.77 10.10 17.67
CA ASP A 283 -7.77 9.07 17.35
C ASP A 283 -7.11 7.68 17.42
N PRO A 284 -7.74 6.69 18.09
CA PRO A 284 -7.25 5.30 18.17
C PRO A 284 -6.91 4.65 16.83
N ALA A 285 -7.44 5.14 15.70
CA ALA A 285 -7.08 4.69 14.36
C ALA A 285 -5.61 4.95 14.00
N PHE A 286 -4.98 5.95 14.62
CA PHE A 286 -3.59 6.34 14.36
C PHE A 286 -2.64 5.95 15.49
N HIS A 287 -3.08 5.18 16.49
CA HIS A 287 -2.18 4.79 17.57
C HIS A 287 -1.09 3.82 17.07
N PRO A 288 0.16 3.96 17.55
CA PRO A 288 1.19 2.95 17.34
C PRO A 288 0.73 1.56 17.81
N PHE A 289 1.12 0.52 17.08
CA PHE A 289 0.69 -0.86 17.31
C PHE A 289 1.83 -1.83 17.64
N ASP A 290 3.08 -1.36 17.58
CA ASP A 290 4.28 -2.09 17.99
C ASP A 290 5.39 -1.11 18.42
N TRP A 291 6.50 -1.62 18.97
CA TRP A 291 7.65 -0.78 19.31
C TRP A 291 8.25 -0.06 18.10
N GLY A 292 8.20 -0.69 16.92
CA GLY A 292 8.77 -0.10 15.71
C GLY A 292 8.02 1.15 15.23
N SER A 293 6.69 1.15 15.31
CA SER A 293 5.85 2.31 14.98
C SER A 293 5.92 3.39 16.06
N LEU A 294 5.99 3.00 17.35
CA LEU A 294 6.08 3.96 18.46
C LEU A 294 7.43 4.68 18.51
N THR A 295 8.54 3.97 18.29
CA THR A 295 9.88 4.59 18.23
C THR A 295 10.09 5.41 16.96
N ALA A 296 9.54 4.99 15.81
CA ALA A 296 9.53 5.81 14.61
C ALA A 296 8.73 7.11 14.81
N MET A 297 7.59 7.04 15.50
CA MET A 297 6.81 8.23 15.89
C MET A 297 7.64 9.20 16.75
N ALA A 298 8.30 8.68 17.78
CA ALA A 298 9.16 9.46 18.66
C ALA A 298 10.32 10.12 17.90
N ALA A 299 10.98 9.39 17.00
CA ALA A 299 12.09 9.91 16.19
C ALA A 299 11.62 11.00 15.20
N ILE A 300 10.47 10.83 14.56
CA ILE A 300 9.87 11.87 13.71
C ILE A 300 9.57 13.11 14.55
N LEU A 301 8.86 12.96 15.67
CA LEU A 301 8.54 14.06 16.57
C LEU A 301 9.81 14.80 17.01
N GLU A 302 10.82 14.07 17.50
CA GLU A 302 12.11 14.62 17.93
C GLU A 302 12.80 15.44 16.83
N SER A 303 12.82 14.93 15.59
CA SER A 303 13.39 15.64 14.44
C SER A 303 12.67 16.96 14.11
N ARG A 304 11.38 17.07 14.48
CA ARG A 304 10.52 18.23 14.21
C ARG A 304 10.40 19.18 15.39
N LEU A 305 10.77 18.78 16.61
CA LEU A 305 10.73 19.64 17.81
C LEU A 305 11.54 20.94 17.68
N GLY A 306 12.56 20.95 16.81
CA GLY A 306 13.30 22.18 16.49
C GLY A 306 12.42 23.24 15.84
N ARG A 307 11.48 22.84 14.97
CA ARG A 307 10.62 23.73 14.17
C ARG A 307 9.67 24.56 15.03
N LEU A 308 9.25 24.03 16.18
CA LEU A 308 8.46 24.76 17.19
C LEU A 308 9.08 26.10 17.61
N LEU A 309 10.41 26.23 17.53
CA LEU A 309 11.13 27.44 17.92
C LEU A 309 11.57 28.30 16.74
N THR A 310 11.58 27.77 15.52
CA THR A 310 12.12 28.44 14.32
C THR A 310 11.07 28.86 13.31
N GLU A 311 9.83 28.39 13.41
CA GLU A 311 8.71 28.79 12.56
C GLU A 311 7.72 29.70 13.30
N PRO A 312 8.04 31.00 13.54
CA PRO A 312 6.99 31.98 13.43
C PRO A 312 6.59 32.00 11.94
N ALA A 313 5.30 31.80 11.64
CA ALA A 313 4.78 31.80 10.27
C ALA A 313 5.44 32.89 9.40
N ALA A 314 5.71 32.59 8.13
CA ALA A 314 6.47 33.43 7.19
C ALA A 314 5.93 34.88 7.00
N ASP A 315 4.82 35.22 7.64
CA ASP A 315 4.13 36.52 7.59
C ASP A 315 3.95 37.19 8.97
N CYS A 316 4.75 36.81 9.98
CA CYS A 316 4.64 37.32 11.35
C CYS A 316 5.06 38.79 11.55
N ASP A 317 5.62 39.47 10.55
CA ASP A 317 6.07 40.87 10.66
C ASP A 317 4.93 41.85 10.98
N ALA A 318 3.67 41.46 10.69
CA ALA A 318 2.48 42.24 11.00
C ALA A 318 1.81 41.86 12.34
N ALA A 319 2.27 40.79 13.01
CA ALA A 319 1.77 40.39 14.31
C ALA A 319 2.40 41.24 15.44
N SER A 320 1.64 41.51 16.50
CA SER A 320 2.18 42.27 17.64
C SER A 320 3.27 41.50 18.38
N ALA A 321 4.26 42.22 18.92
CA ALA A 321 5.37 41.62 19.68
C ALA A 321 4.89 40.77 20.87
N ASP A 322 3.76 41.14 21.50
CA ASP A 322 3.15 40.39 22.61
C ASP A 322 2.61 39.02 22.14
N VAL A 323 1.90 39.00 21.00
CA VAL A 323 1.38 37.76 20.38
C VAL A 323 2.53 36.81 20.03
N ILE A 324 3.61 37.35 19.45
CA ILE A 324 4.83 36.59 19.13
C ILE A 324 5.48 36.03 20.40
N ALA A 325 5.67 36.86 21.44
CA ALA A 325 6.28 36.43 22.69
C ALA A 325 5.46 35.32 23.39
N ARG A 326 4.13 35.42 23.38
CA ARG A 326 3.24 34.40 23.93
C ARG A 326 3.29 33.09 23.13
N CYS A 327 3.30 33.18 21.79
CA CYS A 327 3.47 32.01 20.91
C CYS A 327 4.77 31.25 21.23
N VAL A 328 5.88 31.98 21.29
CA VAL A 328 7.21 31.41 21.61
C VAL A 328 7.23 30.79 23.02
N ALA A 329 6.58 31.41 24.00
CA ALA A 329 6.51 30.86 25.35
C ALA A 329 5.75 29.50 25.38
N ILE A 330 4.60 29.43 24.73
CA ILE A 330 3.80 28.19 24.62
C ILE A 330 4.61 27.10 23.89
N ASN A 331 5.23 27.43 22.75
CA ASN A 331 5.96 26.44 21.95
C ASN A 331 7.23 25.92 22.66
N ARG A 332 7.87 26.75 23.49
CA ARG A 332 8.99 26.31 24.34
C ARG A 332 8.56 25.29 25.40
N GLU A 333 7.41 25.52 26.04
CA GLU A 333 6.84 24.57 26.99
C GLU A 333 6.43 23.27 26.28
N ALA A 334 5.76 23.38 25.13
CA ALA A 334 5.35 22.24 24.31
C ALA A 334 6.53 21.35 23.94
N ARG A 335 7.64 21.96 23.50
CA ARG A 335 8.89 21.25 23.20
C ARG A 335 9.44 20.50 24.41
N GLY A 336 9.48 21.14 25.58
CA GLY A 336 10.00 20.53 26.81
C GLY A 336 9.21 19.28 27.21
N ARG A 337 7.88 19.38 27.21
CA ARG A 337 6.98 18.27 27.55
C ARG A 337 7.04 17.14 26.52
N ALA A 338 7.12 17.47 25.23
CA ALA A 338 7.24 16.47 24.18
C ALA A 338 8.58 15.71 24.25
N ALA A 339 9.69 16.41 24.53
CA ALA A 339 11.00 15.79 24.72
C ALA A 339 11.03 14.82 25.92
N GLU A 340 10.33 15.13 27.00
CA GLU A 340 10.18 14.22 28.14
C GLU A 340 9.45 12.93 27.75
N ILE A 341 8.34 13.03 27.00
CA ILE A 341 7.60 11.86 26.50
C ILE A 341 8.48 11.02 25.57
N VAL A 342 9.25 11.65 24.67
CA VAL A 342 10.20 10.94 23.79
C VAL A 342 11.24 10.19 24.62
N GLY A 343 11.79 10.80 25.67
CA GLY A 343 12.72 10.12 26.60
C GLY A 343 12.11 8.88 27.25
N ILE A 344 10.87 8.99 27.73
CA ILE A 344 10.14 7.85 28.32
C ILE A 344 9.95 6.72 27.31
N ILE A 345 9.61 7.04 26.05
CA ILE A 345 9.45 6.05 24.98
C ILE A 345 10.76 5.29 24.75
N HIS A 346 11.89 6.00 24.63
CA HIS A 346 13.20 5.38 24.41
C HIS A 346 13.61 4.48 25.59
N ASP A 347 13.42 4.93 26.82
CA ASP A 347 13.74 4.13 28.01
C ASP A 347 12.88 2.87 28.11
N SER A 348 11.59 2.98 27.79
CA SER A 348 10.64 1.86 27.85
C SER A 348 10.90 0.83 26.74
N ALA A 349 11.24 1.29 25.52
CA ALA A 349 11.52 0.42 24.39
C ALA A 349 12.69 -0.56 24.63
N VAL A 350 13.63 -0.20 25.51
CA VAL A 350 14.79 -1.03 25.88
C VAL A 350 14.43 -2.05 26.97
N ARG A 351 13.44 -1.75 27.82
CA ARG A 351 13.21 -2.47 29.08
C ARG A 351 11.95 -3.33 29.07
N ASP A 352 10.91 -2.87 28.40
CA ASP A 352 9.56 -3.38 28.56
C ASP A 352 9.00 -3.96 27.25
N PRO A 353 8.11 -4.98 27.32
CA PRO A 353 7.36 -5.42 26.16
C PRO A 353 6.36 -4.35 25.71
N PHE A 354 6.05 -4.31 24.42
CA PHE A 354 5.09 -3.36 23.88
C PHE A 354 3.67 -3.63 24.42
N SER A 355 2.95 -2.56 24.75
CA SER A 355 1.55 -2.61 25.19
C SER A 355 0.71 -1.56 24.43
N PRO A 356 -0.43 -1.95 23.83
CA PRO A 356 -1.36 -0.99 23.23
C PRO A 356 -1.91 0.05 24.23
N GLY A 357 -1.96 -0.32 25.52
CA GLY A 357 -2.37 0.59 26.58
C GLY A 357 -1.35 1.72 26.79
N ASP A 358 -0.06 1.41 26.69
CA ASP A 358 1.01 2.40 26.85
C ASP A 358 1.07 3.33 25.64
N ALA A 359 0.89 2.80 24.42
CA ALA A 359 0.75 3.62 23.22
C ALA A 359 -0.45 4.59 23.33
N THR A 360 -1.58 4.13 23.86
CA THR A 360 -2.76 4.98 24.11
C THR A 360 -2.47 6.07 25.14
N ALA A 361 -1.74 5.76 26.21
CA ALA A 361 -1.35 6.74 27.21
C ALA A 361 -0.38 7.80 26.65
N VAL A 362 0.58 7.38 25.80
CA VAL A 362 1.48 8.29 25.09
C VAL A 362 0.68 9.23 24.19
N MET A 363 -0.26 8.73 23.38
CA MET A 363 -1.07 9.56 22.49
C MET A 363 -1.95 10.55 23.27
N ALA A 364 -2.53 10.13 24.40
CA ALA A 364 -3.27 11.02 25.28
C ALA A 364 -2.37 12.11 25.90
N ALA A 365 -1.15 11.77 26.30
CA ALA A 365 -0.18 12.71 26.85
C ALA A 365 0.28 13.74 25.80
N LEU A 366 0.54 13.30 24.56
CA LEU A 366 0.89 14.19 23.45
C LEU A 366 -0.29 15.12 23.07
N HIS A 367 -1.51 14.60 23.04
CA HIS A 367 -2.71 15.39 22.77
C HIS A 367 -2.93 16.49 23.84
N ALA A 368 -2.56 16.22 25.09
CA ALA A 368 -2.65 17.18 26.18
C ALA A 368 -1.58 18.29 26.14
N ILE A 369 -0.64 18.26 25.20
CA ILE A 369 0.36 19.31 25.02
C ILE A 369 -0.20 20.36 24.04
N PRO A 370 -0.49 21.58 24.51
CA PRO A 370 -0.87 22.68 23.62
C PRO A 370 0.38 23.21 22.89
N TRP A 371 0.25 23.47 21.60
CA TRP A 371 1.20 24.30 20.84
C TRP A 371 0.44 25.44 20.17
N ALA A 372 1.16 26.52 19.85
CA ALA A 372 0.59 27.73 19.32
C ALA A 372 1.08 28.05 17.91
N VAL A 373 0.15 28.52 17.09
CA VAL A 373 0.39 29.04 15.74
C VAL A 373 -0.24 30.42 15.62
N ILE A 374 0.36 31.29 14.82
CA ILE A 374 -0.21 32.60 14.49
C ILE A 374 -0.97 32.44 13.17
N ALA A 375 -2.29 32.45 13.24
CA ALA A 375 -3.15 32.31 12.07
C ALA A 375 -3.52 33.68 11.52
N ARG A 376 -3.42 33.83 10.20
CA ARG A 376 -3.92 35.00 9.47
C ARG A 376 -5.41 34.81 9.18
N LYS A 377 -6.22 35.78 9.58
CA LYS A 377 -7.66 35.83 9.31
C LYS A 377 -7.99 37.08 8.50
N THR A 378 -8.65 36.88 7.37
CA THR A 378 -9.22 37.97 6.57
C THR A 378 -10.62 38.27 7.07
N ALA A 379 -10.85 39.49 7.56
CA ALA A 379 -12.16 39.96 7.96
C ALA A 379 -13.04 40.27 6.73
N ALA A 380 -14.35 40.41 6.95
CA ALA A 380 -15.33 40.65 5.87
C ALA A 380 -15.11 41.99 5.13
N ASP A 381 -14.37 42.92 5.72
CA ASP A 381 -13.99 44.20 5.13
C ASP A 381 -12.66 44.14 4.35
N GLY A 382 -12.03 42.96 4.26
CA GLY A 382 -10.75 42.74 3.59
C GLY A 382 -9.52 43.08 4.45
N SER A 383 -9.70 43.48 5.72
CA SER A 383 -8.58 43.66 6.64
C SER A 383 -8.01 42.33 7.11
N GLU A 384 -6.69 42.25 7.28
CA GLU A 384 -6.01 41.07 7.82
C GLU A 384 -5.76 41.25 9.32
N THR A 385 -6.10 40.22 10.09
CA THR A 385 -5.84 40.13 11.52
C THR A 385 -5.02 38.88 11.80
N PHE A 386 -4.09 38.99 12.75
CA PHE A 386 -3.25 37.88 13.17
C PHE A 386 -3.67 37.46 14.57
N GLU A 387 -4.20 36.24 14.70
CA GLU A 387 -4.67 35.70 15.96
C GLU A 387 -3.81 34.53 16.40
N LEU A 388 -3.56 34.47 17.71
CA LEU A 388 -2.90 33.32 18.32
C LEU A 388 -3.92 32.18 18.44
N GLU A 389 -3.67 31.07 17.75
CA GLU A 389 -4.46 29.85 17.87
C GLU A 389 -3.65 28.80 18.62
N THR A 390 -4.30 28.08 19.53
CA THR A 390 -3.68 26.99 20.30
C THR A 390 -4.35 25.68 19.93
N LEU A 391 -3.53 24.68 19.63
CA LEU A 391 -3.96 23.37 19.14
C LEU A 391 -3.27 22.28 19.96
N PRO A 392 -3.87 21.09 20.11
CA PRO A 392 -3.14 19.89 20.52
C PRO A 392 -1.95 19.61 19.61
N LEU A 393 -0.86 19.09 20.17
CA LEU A 393 0.34 18.72 19.41
C LEU A 393 0.07 17.59 18.40
N THR A 394 -1.02 16.85 18.57
CA THR A 394 -1.47 15.75 17.69
C THR A 394 -2.42 16.19 16.57
N THR A 395 -2.80 17.46 16.52
CA THR A 395 -3.73 17.96 15.49
C THR A 395 -2.98 18.28 14.19
N HIS A 396 -3.43 17.69 13.09
CA HIS A 396 -3.03 18.07 11.74
C HIS A 396 -3.91 19.22 11.22
N ARG A 397 -3.25 20.22 10.63
CA ARG A 397 -3.88 21.23 9.79
C ARG A 397 -2.98 21.55 8.59
N ALA A 398 -3.57 21.72 7.42
CA ALA A 398 -2.82 22.03 6.20
C ALA A 398 -1.99 23.32 6.28
N ASP A 399 -2.44 24.31 7.06
CA ASP A 399 -1.75 25.59 7.26
C ASP A 399 -0.75 25.58 8.43
N ALA A 400 -0.67 24.46 9.17
CA ALA A 400 0.12 24.35 10.39
C ALA A 400 0.50 22.88 10.70
N ASP A 401 1.00 22.13 9.71
CA ASP A 401 1.47 20.76 9.95
C ASP A 401 2.92 20.76 10.43
N LEU A 402 3.12 20.34 11.68
CA LEU A 402 4.44 20.27 12.30
C LEU A 402 5.13 18.92 12.06
N TRP A 403 4.39 17.83 12.24
CA TRP A 403 4.92 16.47 12.23
C TRP A 403 3.85 15.40 11.99
N VAL A 404 2.57 15.78 11.95
CA VAL A 404 1.46 14.84 11.99
C VAL A 404 1.28 14.18 10.62
N GLY A 405 1.47 14.92 9.52
CA GLY A 405 1.50 14.36 8.16
C GLY A 405 2.66 13.38 7.95
N ASP A 406 3.86 13.73 8.42
CA ASP A 406 5.05 12.85 8.36
C ASP A 406 4.79 11.54 9.12
N TYR A 407 4.23 11.64 10.34
CA TYR A 407 3.85 10.48 11.13
C TYR A 407 2.80 9.62 10.43
N ARG A 408 1.73 10.22 9.88
CA ARG A 408 0.68 9.48 9.18
C ARG A 408 1.22 8.72 7.98
N THR A 409 2.12 9.34 7.21
CA THR A 409 2.76 8.72 6.04
C THR A 409 3.59 7.51 6.44
N MET A 410 4.42 7.65 7.49
CA MET A 410 5.18 6.54 8.06
C MET A 410 4.24 5.44 8.60
N LEU A 411 3.20 5.81 9.34
CA LEU A 411 2.27 4.87 9.94
C LEU A 411 1.51 4.07 8.87
N PHE A 412 1.08 4.72 7.78
CA PHE A 412 0.43 4.05 6.65
C PHE A 412 1.31 2.93 6.09
N ASP A 413 2.60 3.21 5.87
CA ASP A 413 3.56 2.24 5.36
C ASP A 413 3.76 1.07 6.32
N ARG A 414 3.95 1.33 7.62
CA ARG A 414 4.08 0.26 8.61
C ARG A 414 2.78 -0.55 8.77
N ALA A 415 1.64 0.11 8.76
CA ALA A 415 0.33 -0.51 8.96
C ALA A 415 0.01 -1.52 7.86
N LYS A 416 0.27 -1.19 6.58
CA LYS A 416 0.03 -2.14 5.49
C LYS A 416 0.92 -3.39 5.61
N HIS A 417 2.18 -3.23 6.03
CA HIS A 417 3.08 -4.35 6.24
C HIS A 417 2.65 -5.24 7.42
N ALA A 418 2.29 -4.63 8.55
CA ALA A 418 1.81 -5.34 9.72
C ALA A 418 0.51 -6.10 9.43
N TRP A 419 -0.42 -5.47 8.70
CA TRP A 419 -1.69 -6.06 8.31
C TRP A 419 -1.54 -7.20 7.30
N CYS A 420 -0.64 -7.06 6.32
CA CYS A 420 -0.35 -8.14 5.36
C CYS A 420 0.27 -9.37 6.03
N ALA A 421 1.01 -9.17 7.13
CA ALA A 421 1.55 -10.27 7.92
C ALA A 421 0.46 -10.96 8.76
N ASP A 422 -0.33 -10.18 9.49
CA ASP A 422 -1.51 -10.63 10.23
C ASP A 422 -2.44 -9.42 10.50
N PRO A 423 -3.69 -9.42 10.01
CA PRO A 423 -4.65 -8.35 10.30
C PRO A 423 -4.87 -8.10 11.80
N ALA A 424 -4.64 -9.10 12.65
CA ALA A 424 -4.74 -8.95 14.11
C ALA A 424 -3.65 -8.07 14.72
N ASN A 425 -2.57 -7.78 13.97
CA ASN A 425 -1.54 -6.82 14.40
C ASN A 425 -2.08 -5.38 14.46
N LEU A 426 -3.21 -5.09 13.81
CA LEU A 426 -3.85 -3.78 13.85
C LEU A 426 -5.11 -3.78 14.73
N SER A 427 -5.29 -2.67 15.45
CA SER A 427 -6.49 -2.41 16.22
C SER A 427 -7.73 -2.34 15.32
N ALA A 428 -8.92 -2.62 15.87
CA ALA A 428 -10.16 -2.49 15.10
C ALA A 428 -10.39 -1.05 14.58
N PRO A 429 -10.11 0.03 15.35
CA PRO A 429 -10.12 1.40 14.82
C PRO A 429 -9.16 1.62 13.64
N ALA A 430 -7.92 1.14 13.73
CA ALA A 430 -6.94 1.28 12.65
C ALA A 430 -7.41 0.57 11.38
N ARG A 431 -7.93 -0.65 11.49
CA ARG A 431 -8.50 -1.39 10.35
C ARG A 431 -9.69 -0.69 9.73
N ALA A 432 -10.61 -0.17 10.54
CA ALA A 432 -11.77 0.58 10.05
C ALA A 432 -11.39 1.84 9.25
N TYR A 433 -10.21 2.42 9.52
CA TYR A 433 -9.68 3.56 8.79
C TYR A 433 -8.87 3.15 7.54
N PHE A 434 -7.89 2.25 7.70
CA PHE A 434 -6.94 1.92 6.64
C PHE A 434 -7.49 0.96 5.58
N GLU A 435 -8.34 -0.02 5.93
CA GLU A 435 -8.85 -0.99 4.96
C GLU A 435 -9.65 -0.33 3.82
N PRO A 436 -10.58 0.61 4.07
CA PRO A 436 -11.26 1.34 2.99
C PRO A 436 -10.30 2.18 2.13
N LEU A 437 -9.25 2.73 2.71
CA LEU A 437 -8.24 3.49 1.96
C LEU A 437 -7.44 2.56 1.04
N TRP A 438 -6.98 1.42 1.56
CA TRP A 438 -6.28 0.42 0.77
C TRP A 438 -7.16 -0.18 -0.31
N GLN A 439 -8.45 -0.41 -0.08
CA GLN A 439 -9.40 -0.85 -1.11
C GLN A 439 -9.49 0.14 -2.28
N ARG A 440 -9.51 1.45 -2.00
CA ARG A 440 -9.52 2.48 -3.05
C ARG A 440 -8.22 2.52 -3.84
N LEU A 441 -7.08 2.40 -3.17
CA LEU A 441 -5.76 2.32 -3.84
C LEU A 441 -5.66 1.03 -4.66
N ALA A 442 -6.08 -0.10 -4.09
CA ALA A 442 -6.11 -1.40 -4.74
C ALA A 442 -6.92 -1.37 -6.03
N ALA A 443 -8.05 -0.65 -6.07
CA ALA A 443 -8.89 -0.51 -7.27
C ALA A 443 -8.27 0.36 -8.38
N ARG A 444 -7.24 1.16 -8.08
CA ARG A 444 -6.58 2.07 -9.04
C ARG A 444 -5.23 1.53 -9.52
N GLU A 445 -4.51 0.88 -8.62
CA GLU A 445 -3.15 0.40 -8.82
C GLU A 445 -3.13 -1.10 -9.19
N MET A 446 -4.13 -1.54 -9.96
CA MET A 446 -4.39 -2.96 -10.26
C MET A 446 -3.36 -3.52 -11.24
N ALA A 447 -2.65 -4.55 -10.79
CA ALA A 447 -1.85 -5.37 -11.68
C ALA A 447 -2.75 -6.23 -12.59
N SER A 448 -2.21 -6.70 -13.71
CA SER A 448 -2.95 -7.56 -14.63
C SER A 448 -2.11 -8.68 -15.23
N VAL A 449 -2.80 -9.69 -15.74
CA VAL A 449 -2.25 -10.85 -16.45
C VAL A 449 -3.07 -11.01 -17.74
N GLY A 450 -2.42 -11.29 -18.86
CA GLY A 450 -3.10 -11.39 -20.16
C GLY A 450 -3.14 -10.06 -20.91
N GLY A 451 -3.83 -10.06 -22.04
CA GLY A 451 -3.64 -9.06 -23.09
C GLY A 451 -2.37 -9.33 -23.93
N GLU A 452 -2.14 -8.48 -24.92
CA GLU A 452 -0.98 -8.55 -25.81
C GLU A 452 -0.37 -7.16 -25.99
N ARG A 453 0.95 -7.12 -26.18
CA ARG A 453 1.69 -5.92 -26.57
C ARG A 453 2.60 -6.27 -27.73
N ASP A 454 2.48 -5.53 -28.83
CA ASP A 454 3.24 -5.77 -30.06
C ASP A 454 3.12 -7.23 -30.57
N GLY A 455 1.97 -7.87 -30.33
CA GLY A 455 1.68 -9.27 -30.67
C GLY A 455 2.21 -10.30 -29.67
N GLU A 456 2.91 -9.88 -28.62
CA GLU A 456 3.42 -10.74 -27.55
C GLU A 456 2.45 -10.80 -26.36
N PRO A 457 2.11 -12.00 -25.85
CA PRO A 457 1.35 -12.16 -24.62
C PRO A 457 2.00 -11.47 -23.43
N ILE A 458 1.19 -10.75 -22.64
CA ILE A 458 1.63 -10.16 -21.38
C ILE A 458 1.44 -11.18 -20.25
N LEU A 459 2.54 -11.62 -19.64
CA LEU A 459 2.53 -12.53 -18.50
C LEU A 459 2.17 -11.81 -17.20
N LEU A 460 2.62 -10.56 -17.04
CA LEU A 460 2.34 -9.74 -15.87
C LEU A 460 2.54 -8.26 -16.22
N ALA A 461 1.58 -7.42 -15.88
CA ALA A 461 1.71 -5.97 -15.89
C ALA A 461 1.58 -5.43 -14.45
N LEU A 462 2.60 -4.69 -14.00
CA LEU A 462 2.66 -4.09 -12.67
C LEU A 462 2.74 -2.57 -12.78
N PRO A 463 1.68 -1.82 -12.43
CA PRO A 463 1.80 -0.37 -12.32
C PRO A 463 2.66 0.02 -11.11
N THR A 464 3.23 1.22 -11.17
CA THR A 464 3.69 1.93 -9.96
C THR A 464 2.56 1.98 -8.94
N SER A 465 2.87 1.70 -7.67
CA SER A 465 1.86 1.52 -6.63
C SER A 465 2.41 1.86 -5.26
N GLY A 466 1.80 2.84 -4.60
CA GLY A 466 2.12 3.16 -3.20
C GLY A 466 1.63 2.09 -2.24
N LEU A 467 0.52 1.41 -2.57
CA LEU A 467 0.00 0.29 -1.79
C LEU A 467 0.98 -0.90 -1.77
N MET A 468 1.67 -1.13 -2.89
CA MET A 468 2.59 -2.26 -3.09
C MET A 468 4.05 -1.88 -2.90
N SER A 469 4.32 -0.64 -2.47
CA SER A 469 5.66 -0.07 -2.25
C SER A 469 6.60 -0.16 -3.46
N ARG A 470 6.08 0.00 -4.69
CA ARG A 470 6.87 -0.12 -5.93
C ARG A 470 6.75 1.11 -6.82
N ARG A 471 7.87 1.56 -7.40
CA ARG A 471 7.93 2.68 -8.34
C ARG A 471 8.78 2.31 -9.55
N PHE A 472 8.22 2.46 -10.74
CA PHE A 472 8.89 2.19 -12.01
C PHE A 472 8.99 3.48 -12.84
N GLY A 473 10.21 3.97 -13.07
CA GLY A 473 10.44 5.22 -13.81
C GLY A 473 9.62 6.40 -13.26
N ASP A 474 9.15 7.27 -14.15
CA ASP A 474 8.29 8.41 -13.82
C ASP A 474 6.80 8.01 -13.74
N GLY A 475 6.50 6.96 -12.96
CA GLY A 475 5.13 6.45 -12.78
C GLY A 475 4.65 5.49 -13.88
N GLN A 476 5.58 4.86 -14.59
CA GLN A 476 5.29 3.84 -15.60
C GLN A 476 4.86 2.51 -14.94
N ALA A 477 4.50 1.54 -15.79
CA ALA A 477 4.28 0.15 -15.41
C ALA A 477 5.40 -0.74 -15.95
N LEU A 478 5.73 -1.81 -15.21
CA LEU A 478 6.56 -2.90 -15.68
C LEU A 478 5.68 -3.89 -16.44
N LEU A 479 6.01 -4.17 -17.70
CA LEU A 479 5.33 -5.15 -18.53
C LEU A 479 6.26 -6.34 -18.77
N VAL A 480 5.85 -7.54 -18.36
CA VAL A 480 6.56 -8.80 -18.60
C VAL A 480 5.89 -9.51 -19.76
N THR A 481 6.62 -9.68 -20.88
CA THR A 481 6.12 -10.34 -22.10
C THR A 481 6.96 -11.58 -22.43
N ILE A 482 6.43 -12.43 -23.30
CA ILE A 482 7.12 -13.61 -23.83
C ILE A 482 6.64 -13.86 -25.26
N ASP A 483 7.50 -14.45 -26.10
CA ASP A 483 7.10 -14.91 -27.43
C ASP A 483 6.08 -16.07 -27.34
N LYS A 484 5.13 -16.14 -28.27
CA LYS A 484 4.10 -17.19 -28.28
C LYS A 484 4.67 -18.59 -28.39
N ALA A 485 5.73 -18.79 -29.18
CA ALA A 485 6.38 -20.09 -29.34
C ALA A 485 7.09 -20.51 -28.05
N ASP A 486 7.76 -19.57 -27.37
CA ASP A 486 8.44 -19.83 -26.09
C ASP A 486 7.43 -20.12 -24.97
N LEU A 487 6.29 -19.42 -24.95
CA LEU A 487 5.18 -19.70 -24.03
C LEU A 487 4.55 -21.09 -24.26
N ALA A 488 4.41 -21.50 -25.52
CA ALA A 488 3.84 -22.79 -25.87
C ALA A 488 4.71 -23.96 -25.38
N ILE A 489 6.03 -23.83 -25.43
CA ILE A 489 6.97 -24.84 -24.93
C ILE A 489 7.32 -24.68 -23.45
N GLY A 490 6.89 -23.58 -22.81
CA GLY A 490 7.15 -23.28 -21.40
C GLY A 490 8.57 -22.78 -21.09
N ASP A 491 9.27 -22.18 -22.06
CA ASP A 491 10.61 -21.61 -21.85
C ASP A 491 10.55 -20.20 -21.28
N PHE A 492 10.20 -20.10 -19.99
CA PHE A 492 10.08 -18.83 -19.26
C PHE A 492 11.41 -18.08 -19.08
N ALA A 493 12.56 -18.71 -19.38
CA ALA A 493 13.85 -18.02 -19.37
C ALA A 493 13.97 -16.97 -20.49
N LYS A 494 13.07 -17.01 -21.48
CA LYS A 494 12.98 -16.04 -22.60
C LYS A 494 12.06 -14.86 -22.34
N ALA A 495 11.40 -14.82 -21.17
CA ALA A 495 10.57 -13.68 -20.78
C ALA A 495 11.39 -12.39 -20.73
N ARG A 496 10.80 -11.29 -21.23
CA ARG A 496 11.39 -9.96 -21.28
C ARG A 496 10.55 -9.01 -20.45
N ALA A 497 11.17 -7.92 -19.99
CA ALA A 497 10.42 -6.84 -19.38
C ALA A 497 10.80 -5.48 -19.94
N GLN A 498 9.82 -4.57 -19.92
CA GLN A 498 9.99 -3.20 -20.37
C GLN A 498 9.11 -2.26 -19.55
N LEU A 499 9.52 -0.99 -19.47
CA LEU A 499 8.71 0.05 -18.86
C LEU A 499 7.77 0.65 -19.91
N GLY A 500 6.50 0.81 -19.58
CA GLY A 500 5.50 1.38 -20.48
C GLY A 500 4.18 1.71 -19.78
N SER A 501 3.24 2.28 -20.51
CA SER A 501 1.85 2.42 -20.04
C SER A 501 1.10 1.09 -20.13
N VAL A 502 0.20 0.87 -19.17
CA VAL A 502 -0.86 -0.16 -19.29
C VAL A 502 -1.96 0.46 -20.14
N SER A 503 -2.08 0.02 -21.40
CA SER A 503 -3.10 0.48 -22.34
C SER A 503 -4.42 -0.25 -22.17
#